data_AF-A0A497L4K4-F1
#
_entry.id   AF-A0A497L4K4-F1
#
_cell.length_a   1.000
_cell.length_b   1.000
_cell.length_c   1.000
_cell.angle_alpha   90.00
_cell.angle_beta   90.00
_cell.angle_gamma   90.00
#
_symmetry.space_group_name_H-M   'P 1'
#
loop_
_entity.id
_entity.type
_entity.pdbx_description
1 polymer ?
#
loop_
_entity_poly.entity_id
_entity_poly.type
_entity_poly.pdbx_seq_one_letter_code
_entity_poly.pdbx_strand_id
1 'polypeptide(L)'
;MKGENLIKGIIVYHHNAFGGTAFDVFVYEKYKKEFKELKEHLYDVDCSIARAIAKANPKLVFVGSEDFCHIPEVNYAMKQFVEELKAKGFVEIDLRPLENIIKS
;
A
#
# COMPACT_ATOMS: atom_id res chain seq x y z
N MET A 1 18.52 24.24 4.76
CA MET A 1 18.04 23.24 3.78
C MET A 1 17.09 22.32 4.53
N LYS A 2 15.82 22.25 4.09
CA LYS A 2 14.73 21.54 4.79
C LYS A 2 15.00 20.04 4.77
N GLY A 3 14.73 19.40 5.91
CA GLY A 3 15.10 18.02 6.22
C GLY A 3 14.67 17.03 5.15
N GLU A 4 15.51 16.02 4.95
CA GLU A 4 15.19 14.85 4.16
C GLU A 4 13.83 14.31 4.61
N ASN A 5 12.81 14.39 3.74
CA ASN A 5 11.57 13.64 3.95
C ASN A 5 11.95 12.16 3.84
N LEU A 6 12.28 11.55 4.99
CA LEU A 6 12.59 10.14 5.08
C LEU A 6 11.33 9.37 4.70
N ILE A 7 11.40 8.58 3.62
CA ILE A 7 10.32 7.68 3.21
C ILE A 7 10.05 6.71 4.36
N LYS A 8 8.80 6.71 4.85
CA LYS A 8 8.39 5.88 6.00
C LYS A 8 7.74 4.57 5.59
N GLY A 9 7.15 4.53 4.41
CA GLY A 9 6.49 3.35 3.87
C GLY A 9 6.20 3.51 2.39
N ILE A 10 5.59 2.48 1.82
CA ILE A 10 5.14 2.48 0.42
C ILE A 10 3.68 2.03 0.36
N ILE A 11 2.95 2.56 -0.62
CA ILE A 11 1.61 2.15 -1.01
C ILE A 11 1.75 1.58 -2.42
N VAL A 12 1.39 0.31 -2.61
CA VAL A 12 1.60 -0.39 -3.86
C VAL A 12 0.26 -0.68 -4.51
N TYR A 13 -0.04 -0.02 -5.62
CA TYR A 13 -1.25 -0.27 -6.40
C TYR A 13 -1.05 -1.43 -7.38
N HIS A 14 -2.05 -2.30 -7.43
CA HIS A 14 -2.09 -3.44 -8.33
C HIS A 14 -3.54 -3.75 -8.71
N HIS A 15 -3.76 -4.64 -9.68
CA HIS A 15 -5.12 -5.11 -9.94
C HIS A 15 -5.54 -6.15 -8.91
N ASN A 16 -6.78 -6.08 -8.43
CA ASN A 16 -7.38 -7.18 -7.69
C ASN A 16 -7.80 -8.32 -8.64
N ALA A 17 -8.29 -9.43 -8.07
CA ALA A 17 -8.69 -10.61 -8.84
C ALA A 17 -9.81 -10.34 -9.87
N PHE A 18 -10.57 -9.25 -9.69
CA PHE A 18 -11.68 -8.84 -10.55
C PHE A 18 -11.31 -7.72 -11.53
N GLY A 19 -10.03 -7.31 -11.58
CA GLY A 19 -9.55 -6.22 -12.45
C GLY A 19 -9.80 -4.81 -11.89
N GLY A 20 -10.32 -4.68 -10.67
CA GLY A 20 -10.39 -3.43 -9.93
C GLY A 20 -9.04 -3.00 -9.37
N THR A 21 -8.96 -1.78 -8.82
CA THR A 21 -7.73 -1.29 -8.18
C THR A 21 -7.69 -1.69 -6.72
N ALA A 22 -6.64 -2.42 -6.33
CA ALA A 22 -6.26 -2.69 -4.95
C ALA A 22 -4.95 -1.97 -4.61
N PHE A 23 -4.67 -1.87 -3.32
CA PHE A 23 -3.39 -1.41 -2.82
C PHE A 23 -2.93 -2.18 -1.58
N ASP A 24 -1.62 -2.39 -1.51
CA ASP A 24 -0.92 -2.96 -0.37
C ASP A 24 -0.12 -1.88 0.36
N VAL A 25 -0.17 -1.85 1.69
CA VAL A 25 0.58 -0.90 2.52
C VAL A 25 1.75 -1.59 3.20
N PHE A 26 2.93 -1.01 3.04
CA PHE A 26 4.16 -1.43 3.71
C PHE A 26 4.76 -0.29 4.51
N VAL A 27 5.38 -0.65 5.62
CA VAL A 27 6.12 0.29 6.49
C VAL A 27 7.54 -0.20 6.65
N TYR A 28 8.52 0.70 6.63
CA TYR A 28 9.88 0.31 6.98
C TYR A 28 9.95 -0.13 8.44
N GLU A 29 10.62 -1.25 8.75
CA GLU A 29 10.67 -1.87 10.09
C GLU A 29 10.95 -0.87 11.21
N LYS A 30 11.83 0.12 10.98
CA LYS A 30 12.16 1.17 11.95
C LYS A 30 10.96 2.05 12.38
N TYR A 31 9.92 2.14 11.55
CA TYR A 31 8.68 2.90 11.82
C TYR A 31 7.49 2.00 12.18
N LYS A 32 7.65 0.67 12.22
CA LYS A 32 6.54 -0.26 12.48
C LYS A 32 5.72 0.05 13.74
N LYS A 33 6.37 0.52 14.80
CA LYS A 33 5.70 0.89 16.07
C LYS A 33 4.88 2.18 15.94
N GLU A 34 5.29 3.10 15.06
CA GLU A 34 4.61 4.38 14.81
C GLU A 34 3.30 4.18 14.06
N PHE A 35 3.18 3.11 13.27
CA PHE A 35 2.06 2.85 12.36
C PHE A 35 1.33 1.53 12.68
N LYS A 36 1.33 1.10 13.94
CA LYS A 36 0.75 -0.20 14.33
C LYS A 36 -0.77 -0.24 14.13
N GLU A 37 -1.42 0.91 14.29
CA GLU A 37 -2.87 1.11 14.19
C GLU A 37 -3.39 1.06 12.77
N LEU A 38 -2.52 1.17 11.75
CA LEU A 38 -2.92 1.03 10.34
C LEU A 38 -3.59 -0.33 10.06
N LYS A 39 -3.27 -1.36 10.84
CA LYS A 39 -3.89 -2.68 10.74
C LYS A 39 -5.38 -2.69 11.03
N GLU A 40 -5.90 -1.67 11.71
CA GLU A 40 -7.34 -1.56 12.03
C GLU A 40 -8.15 -1.09 10.81
N HIS A 41 -7.48 -0.49 9.82
CA HIS A 41 -8.09 0.08 8.61
C HIS A 41 -7.84 -0.75 7.35
N LEU A 42 -7.13 -1.87 7.47
CA LEU A 42 -6.66 -2.67 6.34
C LEU A 42 -6.98 -4.14 6.59
N TYR A 43 -7.25 -4.88 5.52
CA TYR A 43 -7.43 -6.31 5.57
C TYR A 43 -6.10 -7.05 5.59
N ASP A 44 -6.05 -8.14 6.37
CA ASP A 44 -4.97 -9.13 6.28
C ASP A 44 -5.33 -10.13 5.17
N VAL A 45 -4.87 -9.85 3.95
CA VAL A 45 -5.10 -10.69 2.77
C VAL A 45 -3.79 -11.31 2.34
N ASP A 46 -3.84 -12.59 1.99
CA ASP A 46 -2.69 -13.30 1.43
C ASP A 46 -2.41 -12.87 -0.03
N CYS A 47 -1.80 -11.69 -0.19
CA CYS A 47 -1.48 -11.11 -1.50
C CYS A 47 -0.12 -11.61 -2.04
N SER A 48 -0.12 -12.20 -3.23
CA SER A 48 1.12 -12.71 -3.86
C SER A 48 2.12 -11.61 -4.20
N ILE A 49 1.65 -10.42 -4.60
CA ILE A 49 2.47 -9.23 -4.83
C ILE A 49 3.09 -8.79 -3.52
N ALA A 50 2.29 -8.73 -2.45
CA ALA A 50 2.80 -8.33 -1.16
C ALA A 50 3.91 -9.26 -0.64
N ARG A 51 3.73 -10.57 -0.79
CA ARG A 51 4.76 -11.58 -0.46
C ARG A 51 6.04 -11.37 -1.27
N ALA A 52 5.91 -11.10 -2.57
CA ALA A 52 7.06 -10.88 -3.45
C ALA A 52 7.86 -9.64 -3.02
N ILE A 53 7.17 -8.55 -2.67
CA ILE A 53 7.79 -7.32 -2.18
C ILE A 53 8.48 -7.54 -0.84
N ALA A 54 7.81 -8.17 0.13
CA ALA A 54 8.40 -8.47 1.43
C ALA A 54 9.66 -9.36 1.30
N LYS A 55 9.65 -10.32 0.37
CA LYS A 55 10.81 -11.17 0.06
C LYS A 55 11.95 -10.37 -0.58
N ALA A 56 11.64 -9.47 -1.52
CA ALA A 56 12.64 -8.66 -2.22
C ALA A 56 13.23 -7.55 -1.33
N ASN A 57 12.46 -7.06 -0.36
CA ASN A 57 12.89 -6.02 0.56
C ASN A 57 12.52 -6.37 2.02
N PRO A 58 13.40 -7.11 2.72
CA PRO A 58 13.16 -7.54 4.10
C PRO A 58 13.02 -6.40 5.13
N LYS A 59 13.36 -5.16 4.76
CA LYS A 59 13.19 -3.98 5.63
C LYS A 59 11.78 -3.42 5.57
N LEU A 60 10.97 -3.83 4.59
CA LEU A 60 9.56 -3.47 4.48
C LEU A 60 8.71 -4.53 5.15
N VAL A 61 7.83 -4.08 6.03
CA VAL A 61 6.87 -4.90 6.76
C VAL A 61 5.52 -4.67 6.12
N PHE A 62 4.89 -5.74 5.67
CA PHE A 62 3.51 -5.70 5.21
C PHE A 62 2.58 -5.36 6.39
N VAL A 63 1.69 -4.39 6.18
CA VAL A 63 0.74 -3.93 7.18
C VAL A 63 -0.66 -4.45 6.89
N GLY A 64 -1.07 -4.41 5.63
CA GLY A 64 -2.37 -4.87 5.17
C GLY A 64 -2.69 -4.36 3.76
N SER A 65 -3.85 -4.75 3.25
CA SER A 65 -4.33 -4.44 1.90
C SER A 65 -5.74 -3.87 1.94
N GLU A 66 -6.11 -3.16 0.88
CA GLU A 66 -7.49 -2.70 0.65
C GLU A 66 -7.74 -2.48 -0.85
N ASP A 67 -8.99 -2.31 -1.27
CA ASP A 67 -9.34 -1.97 -2.65
C ASP A 67 -10.35 -0.83 -2.78
N PHE A 68 -10.56 -0.38 -4.03
CA PHE A 68 -11.55 0.65 -4.36
C PHE A 68 -12.79 0.05 -5.04
N CYS A 69 -13.17 -1.17 -4.67
CA CYS A 69 -14.33 -1.87 -5.21
C CYS A 69 -15.55 -1.81 -4.28
N HIS A 70 -15.63 -0.76 -3.45
CA HIS A 70 -16.73 -0.52 -2.53
C HIS A 70 -17.77 0.47 -3.06
N ILE A 71 -18.79 0.74 -2.25
CA ILE A 71 -19.72 1.86 -2.48
C ILE A 71 -18.95 3.20 -2.48
N PRO A 72 -19.47 4.25 -3.17
CA PRO A 72 -18.76 5.52 -3.35
C PRO A 72 -18.25 6.17 -2.06
N GLU A 73 -19.01 6.08 -0.97
CA GLU A 73 -18.68 6.66 0.33
C GLU A 73 -17.46 6.00 0.96
N VAL A 74 -17.38 4.67 0.87
CA VAL A 74 -16.24 3.89 1.38
C VAL A 74 -15.01 4.17 0.53
N ASN A 75 -15.16 4.19 -0.80
CA ASN A 75 -14.06 4.53 -1.70
C ASN A 75 -13.52 5.96 -1.46
N TYR A 76 -14.40 6.90 -1.11
CA TYR A 76 -13.97 8.25 -0.74
C TYR A 76 -13.16 8.25 0.56
N ALA A 77 -13.62 7.54 1.60
CA ALA A 77 -12.88 7.40 2.85
C ALA A 77 -11.50 6.74 2.63
N MET A 78 -11.42 5.72 1.77
CA MET A 78 -10.14 5.07 1.43
C MET A 78 -9.18 6.01 0.70
N LYS A 79 -9.69 6.89 -0.18
CA LYS A 79 -8.84 7.93 -0.80
C LYS A 79 -8.31 8.92 0.23
N GLN A 80 -9.14 9.34 1.19
CA GLN A 80 -8.67 10.21 2.27
C GLN A 80 -7.59 9.53 3.12
N PHE A 81 -7.78 8.26 3.46
CA PHE A 81 -6.78 7.46 4.17
C PHE A 81 -5.44 7.39 3.43
N VAL A 82 -5.46 7.14 2.11
CA VAL A 82 -4.25 7.15 1.26
C VAL A 82 -3.56 8.52 1.30
N GLU A 83 -4.32 9.62 1.18
CA GLU A 83 -3.75 10.97 1.24
C GLU A 83 -3.13 11.28 2.61
N GLU A 84 -3.71 10.78 3.71
CA GLU A 84 -3.11 10.87 5.03
C GLU A 84 -1.79 10.10 5.13
N LEU A 85 -1.70 8.90 4.57
CA LEU A 85 -0.45 8.14 4.52
C LEU A 85 0.63 8.89 3.73
N LYS A 86 0.26 9.48 2.60
CA LYS A 86 1.17 10.31 1.79
C LYS A 86 1.68 11.51 2.58
N ALA A 87 0.80 12.21 3.29
CA ALA A 87 1.19 13.30 4.18
C ALA A 87 2.13 12.84 5.33
N LYS A 88 2.00 11.58 5.77
CA LYS A 88 2.88 10.96 6.79
C LYS A 88 4.20 10.42 6.22
N GLY A 89 4.46 10.57 4.91
CA GLY A 89 5.74 10.21 4.28
C GLY A 89 5.75 8.85 3.59
N PHE A 90 4.58 8.34 3.18
CA PHE A 90 4.48 7.17 2.31
C PHE A 90 4.59 7.60 0.85
N VAL A 91 5.18 6.74 0.02
CA VAL A 91 5.29 6.96 -1.42
C VAL A 91 4.49 5.92 -2.18
N GLU A 92 3.93 6.32 -3.32
CA GLU A 92 3.09 5.47 -4.16
C GLU A 92 3.93 4.74 -5.22
N ILE A 93 3.63 3.47 -5.45
CA ILE A 93 4.19 2.66 -6.53
C ILE A 93 3.03 2.03 -7.28
N ASP A 94 2.92 2.28 -8.58
CA ASP A 94 1.85 1.73 -9.40
C ASP A 94 2.37 0.58 -10.28
N LEU A 95 1.97 -0.64 -9.96
CA LEU A 95 2.35 -1.85 -10.69
C LEU A 95 1.32 -2.24 -11.77
N ARG A 96 0.13 -1.63 -11.77
CA ARG A 96 -0.95 -1.94 -12.72
C ARG A 96 -0.50 -1.88 -14.19
N PRO A 97 0.30 -0.89 -14.63
CA PRO A 97 0.79 -0.87 -16.01
C PRO A 97 1.72 -2.05 -16.36
N LEU A 98 2.51 -2.53 -15.39
CA LEU A 98 3.48 -3.60 -15.60
C LEU A 98 2.83 -4.98 -15.68
N GLU A 99 1.76 -5.21 -14.92
CA GLU A 99 1.00 -6.46 -14.98
C GLU A 99 0.41 -6.73 -16.38
N ASN A 100 0.05 -5.66 -17.10
CA ASN A 100 -0.49 -5.78 -18.46
C ASN A 100 0.58 -6.16 -19.49
N ILE A 101 1.85 -5.80 -19.25
CA ILE A 101 2.98 -6.16 -20.13
C ILE A 101 3.40 -7.62 -19.92
N ILE A 102 3.27 -8.15 -18.70
CA ILE A 102 3.63 -9.55 -18.40
C ILE A 102 2.59 -10.54 -18.96
N LYS A 103 1.36 -10.09 -19.17
CA LYS A 103 0.26 -10.92 -19.69
C LYS A 103 0.13 -10.91 -21.23
N SER A 104 0.92 -10.07 -21.92
CA SER A 104 1.00 -10.00 -23.39
C SER A 104 2.14 -10.83 -23.94
#